data_AF-A0A7S4ILM8-F1
#
_entry.id   AF-A0A7S4ILM8-F1
#
_cell.length_a   1.000
_cell.length_b   1.000
_cell.length_c   1.000
_cell.angle_alpha   90.00
_cell.angle_beta   90.00
_cell.angle_gamma   90.00
#
_symmetry.space_group_name_H-M   'P 1'
#
loop_
_entity.id
_entity.type
_entity.pdbx_description
1 polymer ?
#
loop_
_entity_poly.entity_id
_entity_poly.type
_entity_poly.pdbx_seq_one_letter_code
_entity_poly.pdbx_strand_id
1 'polypeptide(L)'
;RLYNVGGKKYPSVTTVLNVIGKPGIAIWQRNLSLKWIKESLQDTFRDTTCVSALADTIYNKEWMDNMISSAKNHPQTITTKSATLGTRAHEAFEDLCLGKEVEADEELLPLLQAFTTWKAQEPNLQILEVEKLVHSDKYGYAGTVDAIGVRTVGDKAGIVILDWKTSNALYPEYAWQASAYAKAWEELTGQPVVDALIV
;
A
#
# COMPACT_ATOMS: atom_id res chain seq x y z
N ARG A 1 -0.38 13.88 -6.53
CA ARG A 1 -1.20 14.78 -5.67
C ARG A 1 -0.37 15.97 -5.24
N LEU A 2 -1.00 17.12 -4.98
CA LEU A 2 -0.34 18.31 -4.43
C LEU A 2 -0.90 18.60 -3.04
N TYR A 3 -0.04 18.96 -2.10
CA TYR A 3 -0.42 19.52 -0.80
C TYR A 3 -0.42 21.05 -0.89
N ASN A 4 -1.30 21.69 -0.14
CA ASN A 4 -1.28 23.14 0.06
C ASN A 4 -0.85 23.42 1.50
N VAL A 5 0.31 24.06 1.66
CA VAL A 5 0.86 24.43 2.97
C VAL A 5 1.17 25.92 2.94
N GLY A 6 0.48 26.70 3.76
CA GLY A 6 0.67 28.16 3.83
C GLY A 6 0.47 28.89 2.50
N GLY A 7 -0.39 28.38 1.60
CA GLY A 7 -0.64 28.97 0.27
C GLY A 7 0.34 28.54 -0.82
N LYS A 8 1.39 27.77 -0.49
CA LYS A 8 2.32 27.17 -1.45
C LYS A 8 1.90 25.73 -1.76
N LYS A 9 2.11 25.31 -3.01
CA LYS A 9 1.79 23.95 -3.47
C LYS A 9 3.05 23.09 -3.53
N TYR A 10 2.99 21.91 -2.91
CA TYR A 10 4.09 20.94 -2.88
C TYR A 10 3.66 19.61 -3.50
N PRO A 11 4.47 18.99 -4.38
CA PRO A 11 4.24 17.62 -4.79
C PRO A 11 4.36 16.66 -3.60
N SER A 12 3.54 15.61 -3.59
CA SER A 12 3.72 14.58 -2.57
C SER A 12 5.01 13.80 -2.78
N VAL A 13 5.63 13.31 -1.71
CA VAL A 13 6.77 12.38 -1.77
C VAL A 13 6.47 11.21 -2.71
N THR A 14 5.29 10.60 -2.59
CA THR A 14 4.84 9.52 -3.49
C THR A 14 4.73 9.94 -4.96
N THR A 15 4.35 11.19 -5.25
CA THR A 15 4.28 11.70 -6.62
C THR A 15 5.67 11.85 -7.21
N VAL A 16 6.63 12.33 -6.42
CA VAL A 16 8.03 12.45 -6.83
C VAL A 16 8.63 11.06 -7.09
N LEU A 17 8.39 10.09 -6.21
CA LEU A 17 8.92 8.73 -6.33
C LEU A 17 8.34 7.96 -7.53
N ASN A 18 7.16 8.32 -8.04
CA ASN A 18 6.56 7.67 -9.21
C ASN A 18 7.36 7.86 -10.52
N VAL A 19 8.40 8.71 -10.53
CA VAL A 19 9.34 8.83 -11.66
C VAL A 19 10.22 7.56 -11.79
N ILE A 20 10.38 6.80 -10.71
CA ILE A 20 11.13 5.53 -10.73
C ILE A 20 10.29 4.46 -11.44
N GLY A 21 10.84 3.94 -12.54
CA GLY A 21 10.20 2.90 -13.32
C GLY A 21 10.12 1.57 -12.56
N LYS A 22 8.95 0.91 -12.63
CA LYS A 22 8.69 -0.40 -12.02
C LYS A 22 8.47 -1.47 -13.09
N PRO A 23 9.52 -1.87 -13.84
CA PRO A 23 9.36 -2.76 -15.00
C PRO A 23 8.77 -4.13 -14.67
N GLY A 24 8.96 -4.60 -13.43
CA GLY A 24 8.36 -5.84 -12.94
C GLY A 24 6.83 -5.84 -12.91
N ILE A 25 6.19 -4.68 -12.76
CA ILE A 25 4.71 -4.58 -12.72
C ILE A 25 4.11 -4.99 -14.06
N ALA A 26 4.70 -4.58 -15.19
CA ALA A 26 4.18 -4.93 -16.52
C ALA A 26 4.24 -6.45 -16.76
N ILE A 27 5.33 -7.10 -16.32
CA ILE A 27 5.49 -8.56 -16.41
C ILE A 27 4.46 -9.26 -15.51
N TRP A 28 4.28 -8.77 -14.28
CA TRP A 28 3.31 -9.30 -13.34
C TRP A 28 1.87 -9.19 -13.86
N GLN A 29 1.47 -8.02 -14.37
CA GLN A 29 0.14 -7.79 -14.97
C GLN A 29 -0.12 -8.76 -16.12
N ARG A 30 0.86 -8.94 -17.02
CA ARG A 30 0.75 -9.90 -18.12
C ARG A 30 0.53 -11.32 -17.62
N ASN A 31 1.33 -11.77 -16.66
CA ASN A 31 1.23 -13.12 -16.10
C ASN A 31 -0.13 -13.35 -15.41
N LEU A 32 -0.66 -12.32 -14.76
CA LEU A 32 -1.97 -12.36 -14.11
C LEU A 32 -3.12 -12.47 -15.12
N SER A 33 -3.08 -11.71 -16.22
CA SER A 33 -4.04 -11.86 -17.33
C SER A 33 -3.98 -13.25 -17.96
N LEU A 34 -2.78 -13.79 -18.21
CA LEU A 34 -2.61 -15.14 -18.78
C LEU A 34 -3.13 -16.23 -17.83
N LYS A 35 -2.89 -16.08 -16.53
CA LYS A 35 -3.40 -16.98 -15.51
C LYS A 35 -4.94 -16.99 -15.52
N TRP A 36 -5.57 -15.82 -15.54
CA TRP A 36 -7.03 -15.71 -15.57
C TRP A 36 -7.65 -16.36 -16.82
N ILE A 37 -7.04 -16.17 -18.00
CA ILE A 37 -7.48 -16.84 -19.24
C ILE A 37 -7.42 -18.35 -19.08
N LYS A 38 -6.30 -18.87 -18.56
CA LYS A 38 -6.13 -20.32 -18.33
C LYS A 38 -7.21 -20.86 -17.39
N GLU A 39 -7.46 -20.19 -16.27
CA GLU A 39 -8.47 -20.61 -15.27
C GLU A 39 -9.88 -20.57 -15.86
N SER A 40 -10.24 -19.49 -16.55
CA SER A 40 -11.57 -19.34 -17.19
C SER A 40 -11.81 -20.41 -18.26
N LEU A 41 -10.78 -20.76 -19.04
CA LEU A 41 -10.86 -21.86 -19.99
C LEU A 41 -11.06 -23.20 -19.27
N GLN A 42 -10.26 -23.49 -18.24
CA GLN A 42 -10.38 -24.72 -17.46
C GLN A 42 -11.77 -24.90 -16.84
N ASP A 43 -12.36 -23.84 -16.32
CA ASP A 43 -13.72 -23.86 -15.77
C ASP A 43 -14.75 -24.14 -16.87
N THR A 44 -14.63 -23.48 -18.02
CA THR A 44 -15.50 -23.73 -19.18
C THR A 44 -15.41 -25.19 -19.65
N PHE A 45 -14.19 -25.75 -19.70
CA PHE A 45 -13.98 -27.16 -20.07
C PHE A 45 -14.57 -28.14 -19.05
N ARG A 46 -14.52 -27.81 -17.75
CA ARG A 46 -15.06 -28.65 -16.68
C ARG A 46 -16.58 -28.74 -16.73
N ASP A 47 -17.26 -27.66 -17.06
CA ASP A 47 -18.73 -27.58 -17.06
C ASP A 47 -19.37 -28.09 -18.36
N THR A 48 -18.56 -28.44 -19.36
CA THR A 48 -19.07 -28.88 -20.66
C THR A 48 -19.15 -30.41 -20.75
N THR A 49 -20.34 -30.92 -21.08
CA THR A 49 -20.61 -32.37 -21.20
C THR A 49 -20.50 -32.93 -22.63
N CYS A 50 -20.46 -32.07 -23.67
CA CYS A 50 -20.29 -32.50 -25.06
C CYS A 50 -19.32 -31.61 -25.86
N VAL A 51 -18.52 -32.23 -26.73
CA VAL A 51 -17.44 -31.57 -27.49
C VAL A 51 -17.98 -30.53 -28.48
N SER A 52 -19.20 -30.70 -29.00
CA SER A 52 -19.80 -29.75 -29.94
C SER A 52 -20.21 -28.44 -29.26
N ALA A 53 -20.80 -28.49 -28.06
CA ALA A 53 -21.15 -27.29 -27.30
C ALA A 53 -19.90 -26.47 -26.89
N LEU A 54 -18.80 -27.18 -26.64
CA LEU A 54 -17.51 -26.55 -26.39
C LEU A 54 -16.99 -25.81 -27.63
N ALA A 55 -17.07 -26.45 -28.81
CA ALA A 55 -16.67 -25.84 -30.06
C ALA A 55 -17.50 -24.57 -30.34
N ASP A 56 -18.82 -24.64 -30.19
CA ASP A 56 -19.71 -23.48 -30.39
C ASP A 56 -19.37 -22.31 -29.44
N THR A 57 -18.98 -22.62 -28.20
CA THR A 57 -18.56 -21.61 -27.21
C THR A 57 -17.22 -20.96 -27.58
N ILE A 58 -16.21 -21.76 -27.97
CA ILE A 58 -14.87 -21.26 -28.29
C ILE A 58 -14.87 -20.46 -29.61
N TYR A 59 -15.68 -20.87 -30.60
CA TYR A 59 -15.81 -20.14 -31.86
C TYR A 59 -16.73 -18.92 -31.76
N ASN A 60 -17.43 -18.74 -30.64
CA ASN A 60 -18.23 -17.54 -30.40
C ASN A 60 -17.30 -16.33 -30.19
N LYS A 61 -17.26 -15.45 -31.19
CA LYS A 61 -16.46 -14.24 -31.18
C LYS A 61 -16.79 -13.30 -30.00
N GLU A 62 -18.07 -13.12 -29.68
CA GLU A 62 -18.49 -12.25 -28.57
C GLU A 62 -17.99 -12.79 -27.24
N TRP A 63 -18.08 -14.11 -27.04
CA TRP A 63 -17.53 -14.76 -25.86
C TRP A 63 -16.01 -14.59 -25.76
N MET A 64 -15.28 -14.81 -26.86
CA MET A 64 -13.83 -14.59 -26.93
C MET A 64 -13.42 -13.14 -26.65
N ASP A 65 -14.14 -12.18 -27.23
CA ASP A 65 -13.90 -10.74 -27.01
C ASP A 65 -14.15 -10.36 -25.54
N ASN A 66 -15.21 -10.89 -24.92
CA ASN A 66 -15.52 -10.69 -23.50
C ASN A 66 -14.47 -11.34 -22.57
N MET A 67 -13.98 -12.53 -22.90
CA MET A 67 -12.89 -13.18 -22.18
C MET A 67 -11.62 -12.33 -22.24
N ILE A 68 -11.21 -11.87 -23.42
CA ILE A 68 -10.02 -11.03 -23.59
C ILE A 68 -10.18 -9.71 -22.83
N SER A 69 -11.36 -9.08 -22.89
CA SER A 69 -11.66 -7.85 -22.15
C SER A 69 -11.54 -8.05 -20.64
N SER A 70 -12.14 -9.12 -20.12
CA SER A 70 -12.07 -9.48 -18.70
C SER A 70 -10.64 -9.78 -18.25
N ALA A 71 -9.87 -10.52 -19.05
CA ALA A 71 -8.48 -10.82 -18.78
C ALA A 71 -7.60 -9.56 -18.72
N LYS A 72 -7.84 -8.59 -19.61
CA LYS A 72 -7.13 -7.30 -19.62
C LYS A 72 -7.43 -6.47 -18.39
N ASN A 73 -8.67 -6.51 -17.89
CA ASN A 73 -9.11 -5.74 -16.73
C ASN A 73 -8.81 -6.43 -15.39
N HIS A 74 -8.60 -7.75 -15.39
CA HIS A 74 -8.39 -8.54 -14.17
C HIS A 74 -7.22 -8.02 -13.28
N PRO A 75 -6.03 -7.67 -13.83
CA PRO A 75 -4.99 -7.05 -13.03
C PRO A 75 -5.43 -5.76 -12.34
N GLN A 76 -6.19 -4.91 -13.05
CA GLN A 76 -6.71 -3.65 -12.50
C GLN A 76 -7.69 -3.91 -11.34
N THR A 77 -8.56 -4.90 -11.47
CA THR A 77 -9.48 -5.31 -10.41
C THR A 77 -8.71 -5.74 -9.15
N ILE A 78 -7.66 -6.55 -9.32
CA ILE A 78 -6.81 -6.98 -8.19
C ILE A 78 -6.09 -5.80 -7.56
N THR A 79 -5.45 -4.95 -8.36
CA THR A 79 -4.75 -3.76 -7.81
C THR A 79 -5.69 -2.81 -7.11
N THR A 80 -6.91 -2.62 -7.62
CA THR A 80 -7.91 -1.75 -7.02
C THR A 80 -8.38 -2.33 -5.68
N LYS A 81 -8.69 -3.63 -5.63
CA LYS A 81 -9.07 -4.31 -4.40
C LYS A 81 -7.95 -4.21 -3.34
N SER A 82 -6.71 -4.47 -3.72
CA SER A 82 -5.56 -4.34 -2.81
C SER A 82 -5.35 -2.91 -2.34
N ALA A 83 -5.52 -1.90 -3.21
CA ALA A 83 -5.42 -0.50 -2.83
C ALA A 83 -6.52 -0.10 -1.83
N THR A 84 -7.77 -0.50 -2.08
CA THR A 84 -8.89 -0.25 -1.16
C THR A 84 -8.66 -0.90 0.21
N LEU A 85 -8.22 -2.16 0.24
CA LEU A 85 -7.91 -2.84 1.50
C LEU A 85 -6.75 -2.15 2.23
N GLY A 86 -5.73 -1.70 1.50
CA GLY A 86 -4.62 -0.93 2.06
C GLY A 86 -5.08 0.37 2.73
N THR A 87 -5.93 1.17 2.07
CA THR A 87 -6.49 2.39 2.65
C THR A 87 -7.26 2.09 3.94
N ARG A 88 -8.16 1.12 3.91
CA ARG A 88 -8.96 0.71 5.09
C ARG A 88 -8.07 0.24 6.24
N ALA A 89 -6.97 -0.43 5.94
CA ALA A 89 -6.03 -0.89 6.95
C ALA A 89 -5.26 0.28 7.60
N HIS A 90 -4.81 1.28 6.84
CA HIS A 90 -4.16 2.46 7.41
C HIS A 90 -5.13 3.24 8.33
N GLU A 91 -6.38 3.45 7.90
CA GLU A 91 -7.42 4.08 8.73
C GLU A 91 -7.63 3.30 10.03
N ALA A 92 -7.71 1.97 9.95
CA ALA A 92 -7.84 1.12 11.13
C ALA A 92 -6.61 1.17 12.05
N PHE A 93 -5.39 1.21 11.52
CA PHE A 93 -4.17 1.35 12.32
C PHE A 93 -4.10 2.70 13.02
N GLU A 94 -4.50 3.77 12.34
CA GLU A 94 -4.64 5.11 12.92
C GLU A 94 -5.59 5.08 14.13
N ASP A 95 -6.79 4.53 13.94
CA ASP A 95 -7.81 4.44 14.98
C ASP A 95 -7.34 3.61 16.17
N LEU A 96 -6.65 2.49 15.94
CA LEU A 96 -6.02 1.69 17.01
C LEU A 96 -4.95 2.48 17.77
N CYS A 97 -4.10 3.24 17.07
CA CYS A 97 -3.10 4.10 17.70
C CYS A 97 -3.72 5.22 18.55
N LEU A 98 -4.91 5.69 18.16
CA LEU A 98 -5.70 6.67 18.92
C LEU A 98 -6.52 6.03 20.05
N GLY A 99 -6.44 4.71 20.25
CA GLY A 99 -7.15 3.97 21.29
C GLY A 99 -8.65 3.81 21.01
N LYS A 100 -9.08 3.96 19.75
CA LYS A 100 -10.46 3.74 19.34
C LYS A 100 -10.72 2.25 19.09
N GLU A 101 -11.99 1.87 19.22
CA GLU A 101 -12.45 0.54 18.79
C GLU A 101 -12.54 0.48 17.28
N VAL A 102 -12.11 -0.64 16.70
CA VAL A 102 -12.11 -0.88 15.25
C VAL A 102 -12.90 -2.15 14.96
N GLU A 103 -13.93 -2.03 14.12
CA GLU A 103 -14.65 -3.18 13.59
C GLU A 103 -13.88 -3.78 12.40
N ALA A 104 -13.70 -5.09 12.42
CA ALA A 104 -12.91 -5.81 11.42
C ALA A 104 -13.77 -6.84 10.68
N ASP A 105 -13.77 -6.77 9.36
CA ASP A 105 -14.28 -7.86 8.52
C ASP A 105 -13.20 -8.94 8.33
N GLU A 106 -13.56 -10.02 7.63
CA GLU A 106 -12.66 -11.14 7.36
C GLU A 106 -11.39 -10.73 6.58
N GLU A 107 -11.44 -9.64 5.80
CA GLU A 107 -10.30 -9.15 5.02
C GLU A 107 -9.34 -8.30 5.86
N LEU A 108 -9.86 -7.48 6.80
CA LEU A 108 -9.04 -6.64 7.68
C LEU A 108 -8.47 -7.41 8.87
N LEU A 109 -9.17 -8.42 9.37
CA LEU A 109 -8.79 -9.13 10.59
C LEU A 109 -7.32 -9.62 10.60
N PRO A 110 -6.79 -10.23 9.52
CA PRO A 110 -5.38 -10.66 9.50
C PRO A 110 -4.40 -9.49 9.60
N LEU A 111 -4.73 -8.34 9.00
CA LEU A 111 -3.90 -7.13 9.03
C LEU A 111 -3.87 -6.51 10.43
N LEU A 112 -5.01 -6.43 11.12
CA LEU A 112 -5.08 -5.94 12.49
C LEU A 112 -4.33 -6.85 13.46
N GLN A 113 -4.43 -8.17 13.27
CA GLN A 113 -3.67 -9.14 14.05
C GLN A 113 -2.16 -8.98 13.83
N ALA A 114 -1.71 -8.81 12.58
CA ALA A 114 -0.31 -8.57 12.28
C ALA A 114 0.19 -7.27 12.92
N PHE A 115 -0.57 -6.18 12.78
CA PHE A 115 -0.25 -4.89 13.38
C PHE A 115 -0.16 -4.96 14.91
N THR A 116 -1.15 -5.56 15.56
CA THR A 116 -1.19 -5.71 17.02
C THR A 116 -0.02 -6.60 17.51
N THR A 117 0.28 -7.67 16.77
CA THR A 117 1.42 -8.55 17.07
C THR A 117 2.74 -7.81 16.97
N TRP A 118 2.96 -7.07 15.88
CA TRP A 118 4.15 -6.23 15.71
C TRP A 118 4.24 -5.20 16.82
N LYS A 119 3.14 -4.51 17.13
CA LYS A 119 3.14 -3.45 18.14
C LYS A 119 3.50 -3.99 19.53
N ALA A 120 3.05 -5.19 19.87
CA ALA A 120 3.40 -5.87 21.12
C ALA A 120 4.89 -6.26 21.21
N GLN A 121 5.58 -6.45 20.06
CA GLN A 121 7.02 -6.70 20.00
C GLN A 121 7.85 -5.41 20.16
N GLU A 122 7.21 -4.24 20.17
CA GLU A 122 7.84 -2.92 20.27
C GLU A 122 7.41 -2.17 21.54
N PRO A 123 7.66 -2.74 22.76
CA PRO A 123 7.16 -2.17 24.02
C PRO A 123 7.79 -0.82 24.38
N ASN A 124 8.97 -0.51 23.84
CA ASN A 124 9.69 0.74 24.10
C ASN A 124 9.40 1.83 23.05
N LEU A 125 8.50 1.55 22.10
CA LEU A 125 8.06 2.51 21.09
C LEU A 125 6.72 3.07 21.52
N GLN A 126 6.62 4.38 21.68
CA GLN A 126 5.37 5.09 21.91
C GLN A 126 4.99 5.86 20.64
N ILE A 127 3.78 5.67 20.12
CA ILE A 127 3.26 6.47 19.02
C ILE A 127 2.79 7.82 19.58
N LEU A 128 3.23 8.92 18.98
CA LEU A 128 2.91 10.28 19.40
C LEU A 128 1.88 10.94 18.49
N GLU A 129 2.09 10.84 17.18
CA GLU A 129 1.23 11.40 16.15
C GLU A 129 0.96 10.37 15.06
N VAL A 130 -0.22 10.43 14.46
CA VAL A 130 -0.64 9.63 13.32
C VAL A 130 -1.15 10.56 12.22
N GLU A 131 -1.04 10.14 10.96
CA GLU A 131 -1.43 10.93 9.78
C GLU A 131 -0.89 12.38 9.79
N LYS A 132 0.38 12.54 10.22
CA LYS A 132 0.99 13.87 10.39
C LYS A 132 1.46 14.43 9.06
N LEU A 133 0.92 15.58 8.65
CA LEU A 133 1.45 16.34 7.52
C LEU A 133 2.84 16.91 7.83
N VAL A 134 3.80 16.60 6.96
CA VAL A 134 5.15 17.16 6.94
C VAL A 134 5.47 17.77 5.58
N HIS A 135 6.35 18.77 5.55
CA HIS A 135 6.83 19.38 4.32
C HIS A 135 8.27 19.85 4.46
N SER A 136 8.96 19.95 3.34
CA SER A 136 10.28 20.55 3.23
C SER A 136 10.21 21.69 2.23
N ASP A 137 10.42 22.91 2.73
CA ASP A 137 10.59 24.11 1.90
C ASP A 137 11.91 24.04 1.15
N LYS A 138 12.95 23.51 1.80
CA LYS A 138 14.28 23.36 1.22
C LYS A 138 14.30 22.46 -0.01
N TYR A 139 13.62 21.32 0.05
CA TYR A 139 13.62 20.32 -1.02
C TYR A 139 12.34 20.30 -1.86
N GLY A 140 11.33 21.11 -1.49
CA GLY A 140 10.16 21.37 -2.31
C GLY A 140 9.19 20.19 -2.41
N TYR A 141 8.95 19.47 -1.31
CA TYR A 141 7.96 18.38 -1.26
C TYR A 141 7.15 18.39 0.04
N ALA A 142 6.04 17.66 0.05
CA ALA A 142 5.25 17.41 1.25
C ALA A 142 4.74 15.98 1.30
N GLY A 143 4.21 15.56 2.44
CA GLY A 143 3.62 14.25 2.62
C GLY A 143 2.86 14.13 3.93
N THR A 144 2.19 13.00 4.08
CA THR A 144 1.58 12.60 5.34
C THR A 144 2.34 11.37 5.81
N VAL A 145 2.86 11.43 7.02
CA VAL A 145 3.53 10.33 7.69
C VAL A 145 2.47 9.49 8.39
N ASP A 146 2.47 8.18 8.17
CA ASP A 146 1.45 7.31 8.77
C ASP A 146 1.50 7.38 10.30
N ALA A 147 2.71 7.31 10.89
CA ALA A 147 2.91 7.60 12.30
C ALA A 147 4.30 8.13 12.64
N ILE A 148 4.37 8.88 13.73
CA ILE A 148 5.58 9.38 14.35
C ILE A 148 5.59 8.90 15.80
N GLY A 149 6.68 8.28 16.21
CA GLY A 149 6.83 7.76 17.56
C GLY A 149 8.12 8.21 18.23
N VAL A 150 8.23 7.89 19.50
CA VAL A 150 9.47 7.96 20.28
C VAL A 150 9.85 6.56 20.70
N ARG A 151 11.08 6.16 20.40
CA ARG A 151 11.66 4.90 20.86
C ARG A 151 12.68 5.17 21.96
N THR A 152 12.53 4.45 23.08
CA THR A 152 13.44 4.55 24.22
C THR A 152 14.39 3.35 24.26
N VAL A 153 15.69 3.62 24.40
CA VAL A 153 16.74 2.61 24.56
C VAL A 153 17.64 3.02 25.73
N GLY A 154 17.48 2.34 26.87
CA GLY A 154 18.08 2.76 28.13
C GLY A 154 17.55 4.14 28.54
N ASP A 155 18.44 5.08 28.85
CA ASP A 155 18.08 6.46 29.24
C ASP A 155 17.90 7.41 28.04
N LYS A 156 17.99 6.90 26.80
CA LYS A 156 17.89 7.72 25.58
C LYS A 156 16.55 7.51 24.91
N ALA A 157 15.97 8.61 24.43
CA ALA A 157 14.77 8.60 23.61
C ALA A 157 15.05 9.31 22.28
N GLY A 158 14.47 8.83 21.19
CA GLY A 158 14.63 9.45 19.87
C GLY A 158 13.39 9.29 18.99
N ILE A 159 13.22 10.23 18.07
CA ILE A 159 12.11 10.24 17.12
C ILE A 159 12.27 9.13 16.09
N VAL A 160 11.19 8.38 15.86
CA VAL A 160 11.10 7.33 14.85
C VAL A 160 9.96 7.64 13.90
N ILE A 161 10.23 7.55 12.60
CA ILE A 161 9.21 7.65 11.55
C ILE A 161 8.70 6.25 11.23
N LEU A 162 7.39 6.10 11.09
CA LEU A 162 6.75 4.82 10.76
C LEU A 162 5.91 4.96 9.50
N ASP A 163 5.98 3.93 8.67
CA ASP A 163 5.27 3.82 7.40
C ASP A 163 4.72 2.39 7.29
N TRP A 164 3.39 2.27 7.36
CA TRP A 164 2.68 0.99 7.36
C TRP A 164 2.58 0.46 5.93
N LYS A 165 2.68 -0.86 5.77
CA LYS A 165 2.58 -1.55 4.49
C LYS A 165 1.78 -2.84 4.61
N THR A 166 0.73 -2.91 3.80
CA THR A 166 -0.08 -4.13 3.63
C THR A 166 0.42 -5.01 2.48
N SER A 167 1.51 -4.62 1.81
CA SER A 167 2.04 -5.34 0.66
C SER A 167 2.95 -6.49 1.07
N ASN A 168 2.85 -7.63 0.37
CA ASN A 168 3.70 -8.81 0.58
C ASN A 168 5.17 -8.66 0.14
N ALA A 169 5.60 -7.46 -0.27
CA ALA A 169 6.95 -7.21 -0.77
C ALA A 169 7.46 -5.86 -0.28
N LEU A 170 8.75 -5.80 0.02
CA LEU A 170 9.46 -4.57 0.37
C LEU A 170 10.13 -3.99 -0.87
N TYR A 171 10.01 -2.68 -1.03
CA TYR A 171 10.57 -1.94 -2.15
C TYR A 171 11.51 -0.82 -1.63
N PRO A 172 12.64 -0.55 -2.31
CA PRO A 172 13.55 0.53 -1.92
C PRO A 172 12.87 1.90 -1.76
N GLU A 173 11.81 2.15 -2.53
CA GLU A 173 11.02 3.36 -2.48
C GLU A 173 10.40 3.63 -1.11
N TYR A 174 10.13 2.59 -0.30
CA TYR A 174 9.63 2.76 1.06
C TYR A 174 10.69 3.40 1.96
N ALA A 175 11.96 2.98 1.85
CA ALA A 175 13.06 3.60 2.58
C ALA A 175 13.30 5.05 2.12
N TRP A 176 13.17 5.34 0.82
CA TRP A 176 13.27 6.70 0.30
C TRP A 176 12.11 7.59 0.79
N GLN A 177 10.90 7.05 0.84
CA GLN A 177 9.73 7.75 1.37
C GLN A 177 9.92 8.11 2.85
N ALA A 178 10.28 7.13 3.67
CA ALA A 178 10.53 7.36 5.10
C ALA A 178 11.69 8.34 5.34
N SER A 179 12.75 8.27 4.53
CA SER A 179 13.87 9.23 4.59
C SER A 179 13.44 10.66 4.25
N ALA A 180 12.56 10.82 3.25
CA ALA A 180 12.01 12.13 2.91
C ALA A 180 11.15 12.69 4.05
N TYR A 181 10.35 11.85 4.70
CA TYR A 181 9.57 12.24 5.87
C TYR A 181 10.45 12.62 7.05
N ALA A 182 11.50 11.85 7.32
CA ALA A 182 12.48 12.16 8.35
C ALA A 182 13.12 13.54 8.13
N LYS A 183 13.54 13.84 6.90
CA LYS A 183 14.13 15.15 6.58
C LYS A 183 13.14 16.31 6.68
N ALA A 184 11.89 16.10 6.28
CA ALA A 184 10.85 17.10 6.45
C ALA A 184 10.53 17.35 7.93
N TRP A 185 10.47 16.28 8.75
CA TRP A 185 10.29 16.42 10.20
C TRP A 185 11.44 17.21 10.85
N GLU A 186 12.69 16.87 10.53
CA GLU A 186 13.88 17.56 11.01
C GLU A 186 13.84 19.05 10.66
N GLU A 187 13.43 19.39 9.43
CA GLU A 187 13.31 20.78 8.99
C GLU A 187 12.22 21.54 9.75
N LEU A 188 11.09 20.90 10.04
CA LEU A 188 9.97 21.54 10.73
C LEU A 188 10.18 21.73 12.22
N THR A 189 10.84 20.78 12.87
CA THR A 189 10.90 20.70 14.34
C THR A 189 12.29 20.98 14.90
N GLY A 190 13.34 20.90 14.07
CA GLY A 190 14.73 20.91 14.50
C GLY A 190 15.16 19.65 15.26
N GLN A 191 14.29 18.65 15.42
CA GLN A 191 14.60 17.41 16.12
C GLN A 191 15.10 16.32 15.16
N PRO A 192 16.25 15.69 15.41
CA PRO A 192 16.77 14.62 14.57
C PRO A 192 15.88 13.38 14.65
N VAL A 193 15.66 12.73 13.50
CA VAL A 193 15.04 11.40 13.44
C VAL A 193 16.15 10.37 13.58
N VAL A 194 16.02 9.48 14.56
CA VAL A 194 17.06 8.49 14.87
C VAL A 194 16.88 7.17 14.13
N ASP A 195 15.65 6.88 13.70
CA ASP A 195 15.30 5.62 13.03
C ASP A 195 14.03 5.77 12.18
N ALA A 196 13.83 4.83 11.25
CA ALA A 196 12.61 4.73 10.45
C ALA A 196 12.21 3.26 10.27
N LEU A 197 10.93 2.96 10.51
CA LEU A 197 10.39 1.61 10.42
C LEU A 197 9.41 1.52 9.26
N ILE A 198 9.67 0.54 8.39
CA ILE A 198 8.69 0.07 7.40
C ILE A 198 8.10 -1.21 7.98
N VAL A 199 6.79 -1.21 8.20
CA VAL A 199 6.09 -2.22 9.00
C VAL A 199 5.03 -2.90 8.17
#